data_AF-A0A9W8D1M2-F1
#
_entry.id   AF-A0A9W8D1M2-F1
#
_cell.length_a   1.000
_cell.length_b   1.000
_cell.length_c   1.000
_cell.angle_alpha   90.00
_cell.angle_beta   90.00
_cell.angle_gamma   90.00
#
_symmetry.space_group_name_H-M   'P 1'
#
loop_
_entity.id
_entity.type
_entity.pdbx_description
1 polymer ?
#
loop_
_entity_poly.entity_id
_entity_poly.type
_entity_poly.pdbx_seq_one_letter_code
_entity_poly.pdbx_strand_id
1 'polypeptide(L)'
;MNIDGRNTLACITNIPKDQPTTDLVIYPLPHMFVVKDLVPDMTYFYKQYASIKPWLQRKDTLDPSKEILQSPEDRKKLDGLYECILCACCSTACPSYWWNQDVYLGP
;
A
#
# COMPACT_ATOMS: atom_id res chain seq x y z
N MET A 1 -9.72 -0.14 -3.98
CA MET A 1 -10.71 -1.01 -4.68
C MET A 1 -10.35 -1.07 -6.16
N ASN A 2 -10.88 -2.03 -6.90
CA ASN A 2 -10.71 -2.10 -8.35
C ASN A 2 -11.94 -1.47 -9.02
N ILE A 3 -11.75 -0.37 -9.74
CA ILE A 3 -12.80 0.37 -10.45
C ILE A 3 -12.47 0.32 -11.93
N ASP A 4 -13.37 -0.21 -12.74
CA ASP A 4 -13.19 -0.42 -14.19
C ASP A 4 -11.84 -1.09 -14.54
N GLY A 5 -11.50 -2.14 -13.80
CA GLY A 5 -10.28 -2.92 -14.02
C GLY A 5 -9.00 -2.29 -13.45
N ARG A 6 -9.07 -1.10 -12.83
CA ARG A 6 -7.89 -0.42 -12.27
C ARG A 6 -7.97 -0.32 -10.74
N ASN A 7 -6.88 -0.66 -10.07
CA ASN A 7 -6.76 -0.45 -8.63
C ASN A 7 -6.64 1.06 -8.35
N THR A 8 -7.57 1.60 -7.56
CA THR A 8 -7.62 3.03 -7.24
C THR A 8 -8.17 3.29 -5.84
N LEU A 9 -8.00 4.54 -5.41
CA LEU A 9 -8.64 5.12 -4.24
C LEU A 9 -9.94 5.80 -4.67
N ALA A 10 -11.08 5.24 -4.25
CA ALA A 10 -12.39 5.74 -4.67
C ALA A 10 -12.63 7.21 -4.28
N CYS A 11 -12.15 7.64 -3.11
CA CYS A 11 -12.34 9.00 -2.60
C CYS A 11 -11.74 10.12 -3.47
N ILE A 12 -10.80 9.77 -4.35
CA ILE A 12 -10.15 10.71 -5.29
C ILE A 12 -10.36 10.29 -6.75
N THR A 13 -11.18 9.28 -7.01
CA THR A 13 -11.53 8.85 -8.36
C THR A 13 -12.80 9.58 -8.78
N ASN A 14 -12.66 10.49 -9.74
CA ASN A 14 -13.79 11.25 -10.25
C ASN A 14 -14.74 10.37 -11.07
N ILE A 15 -16.04 10.58 -10.90
CA ILE A 15 -17.06 10.01 -11.79
C ILE A 15 -16.96 10.74 -13.14
N PRO A 16 -16.75 10.04 -14.27
CA PRO A 16 -16.70 10.67 -15.58
C PRO A 16 -18.01 11.40 -15.90
N LYS A 17 -17.95 12.67 -16.32
CA LYS A 17 -19.13 13.47 -16.66
C LYS A 17 -19.62 13.26 -18.09
N ASP A 18 -18.71 12.86 -18.98
CA ASP A 18 -18.91 12.86 -20.43
C ASP A 18 -19.01 11.45 -21.04
N GLN A 19 -18.99 10.39 -20.21
CA GLN A 19 -19.19 9.03 -20.70
C GLN A 19 -20.69 8.68 -20.71
N PRO A 20 -21.20 8.07 -21.80
CA PRO A 20 -22.54 7.53 -21.83
C PRO A 20 -22.71 6.47 -20.74
N THR A 21 -23.96 6.23 -20.35
CA THR A 21 -24.45 5.36 -19.26
C THR A 21 -24.03 3.89 -19.37
N THR A 22 -22.72 3.61 -19.32
CA THR A 22 -22.21 2.28 -19.05
C THR A 22 -22.09 2.11 -17.54
N ASP A 23 -22.58 0.98 -17.04
CA ASP A 23 -22.51 0.65 -15.63
C ASP A 23 -21.05 0.69 -15.14
N LEU A 24 -20.80 1.43 -14.05
CA LEU A 24 -19.50 1.48 -13.39
C LEU A 24 -19.27 0.17 -12.65
N VAL A 25 -18.19 -0.55 -12.98
CA VAL A 25 -17.92 -1.86 -12.38
C VAL A 25 -16.93 -1.71 -11.24
N ILE A 26 -17.34 -2.11 -10.04
CA ILE A 26 -16.52 -2.02 -8.82
C ILE A 26 -16.33 -3.41 -8.22
N TYR A 27 -15.07 -3.78 -8.01
CA TYR A 27 -14.65 -5.00 -7.35
C TYR A 27 -13.79 -4.70 -6.11
N PRO A 28 -13.70 -5.63 -5.13
CA PRO A 28 -12.65 -5.56 -4.11
C PRO A 28 -11.26 -5.57 -4.75
N LEU A 29 -10.22 -5.27 -3.96
CA LEU A 29 -8.85 -5.42 -4.45
C LEU A 29 -8.61 -6.88 -4.89
N PRO A 30 -7.98 -7.11 -6.06
CA PRO A 30 -7.92 -8.44 -6.65
C PRO A 30 -6.91 -9.34 -5.90
N HIS A 31 -7.13 -10.65 -6.02
CA HIS A 31 -6.29 -11.71 -5.42
C HIS A 31 -6.15 -11.65 -3.89
N MET A 32 -7.14 -11.09 -3.22
CA MET A 32 -7.30 -11.14 -1.77
C MET A 32 -8.56 -11.92 -1.42
N PHE A 33 -8.59 -12.56 -0.25
CA PHE A 33 -9.83 -13.15 0.26
C PHE A 33 -10.83 -12.01 0.53
N VAL A 34 -12.10 -12.22 0.14
CA VAL A 34 -13.16 -11.22 0.38
C VAL A 34 -13.84 -11.56 1.68
N VAL A 35 -13.78 -10.64 2.65
CA VAL A 35 -14.48 -10.79 3.93
C VAL A 35 -15.98 -10.59 3.69
N LYS A 36 -16.34 -9.47 3.06
CA LYS A 36 -17.72 -9.12 2.71
C LYS A 36 -17.73 -7.97 1.69
N ASP A 37 -18.62 -8.04 0.71
CA ASP A 37 -18.83 -6.99 -0.30
C ASP A 37 -17.50 -6.55 -0.96
N LEU A 38 -17.08 -5.31 -0.73
CA LEU A 38 -15.84 -4.72 -1.27
C LEU A 38 -14.66 -4.75 -0.28
N VAL A 39 -14.81 -5.44 0.86
CA VAL A 39 -13.82 -5.48 1.95
C VAL A 39 -12.90 -6.70 1.79
N PRO A 40 -11.64 -6.53 1.37
CA PRO A 40 -10.67 -7.61 1.31
C PRO A 40 -10.04 -7.90 2.69
N ASP A 41 -9.53 -9.11 2.86
CA ASP A 41 -8.68 -9.51 3.98
C ASP A 41 -7.23 -9.11 3.72
N MET A 42 -6.72 -8.19 4.55
CA MET A 42 -5.39 -7.60 4.44
C MET A 42 -4.29 -8.36 5.21
N THR A 43 -4.60 -9.54 5.76
CA THR A 43 -3.70 -10.30 6.65
C THR A 43 -2.33 -10.57 6.02
N TYR A 44 -2.29 -11.08 4.78
CA TYR A 44 -1.01 -11.36 4.11
C TYR A 44 -0.23 -10.09 3.79
N PHE A 45 -0.91 -9.02 3.36
CA PHE A 45 -0.26 -7.73 3.09
C PHE A 45 0.46 -7.19 4.32
N TYR A 46 -0.21 -7.17 5.47
CA TYR A 46 0.42 -6.70 6.72
C TYR A 46 1.47 -7.68 7.25
N LYS A 47 1.31 -8.99 7.03
CA LYS A 47 2.32 -9.99 7.40
C LYS A 47 3.63 -9.76 6.64
N GLN A 48 3.56 -9.51 5.33
CA GLN A 48 4.74 -9.20 4.53
C GLN A 48 5.41 -7.91 5.02
N TYR A 49 4.62 -6.86 5.27
CA TYR A 49 5.14 -5.60 5.83
C TYR A 49 5.80 -5.79 7.21
N ALA A 50 5.21 -6.57 8.12
CA ALA A 50 5.81 -6.85 9.43
C ALA A 50 7.13 -7.62 9.31
N SER A 51 7.28 -8.50 8.31
CA SER A 51 8.47 -9.34 8.14
C SER A 51 9.75 -8.54 7.86
N ILE A 52 9.64 -7.37 7.23
CA ILE A 52 10.79 -6.49 6.95
C ILE A 52 11.20 -5.62 8.15
N LYS A 53 10.51 -5.76 9.29
CA LYS A 53 10.75 -5.00 10.51
C LYS A 53 10.74 -3.47 10.28
N PRO A 54 9.59 -2.89 9.88
CA PRO A 54 9.48 -1.54 9.35
C PRO A 54 9.50 -0.47 10.45
N TRP A 55 10.54 -0.49 11.28
CA TRP A 55 10.80 0.47 12.33
C TRP A 55 12.29 0.80 12.36
N LEU A 56 12.63 1.94 12.95
CA LEU A 56 14.02 2.40 13.03
C LEU A 56 14.85 1.43 13.87
N GLN A 57 15.87 0.82 13.27
CA GLN A 57 16.82 -0.06 13.94
C GLN A 57 18.16 0.66 14.10
N ARG A 58 18.58 0.86 15.36
CA ARG A 58 19.84 1.54 15.71
C ARG A 58 20.55 0.81 16.83
N LYS A 59 21.89 0.90 16.82
CA LYS A 59 22.75 0.28 17.84
C LYS A 59 23.03 1.22 19.03
N ASP A 60 23.03 2.53 18.79
CA ASP A 60 23.45 3.50 19.81
C ASP A 60 22.29 3.96 20.67
N THR A 61 22.52 4.01 21.98
CA THR A 61 21.62 4.64 22.95
C THR A 61 21.83 6.15 22.90
N LEU A 62 20.80 6.91 22.55
CA LEU A 62 20.84 8.38 22.61
C LEU A 62 20.13 8.91 23.83
N ASP A 63 20.50 10.13 24.19
CA ASP A 63 19.75 10.97 25.11
C ASP A 63 18.33 11.20 24.55
N PRO A 64 17.27 10.72 25.22
CA PRO A 64 15.89 10.89 24.75
C PRO A 64 15.42 12.34 24.78
N SER A 65 16.17 13.25 25.40
CA SER A 65 15.87 14.69 25.43
C SER A 65 16.31 15.42 24.15
N LYS A 66 17.03 14.75 23.24
CA LYS A 66 17.54 15.34 22.00
C LYS A 66 17.08 14.59 20.77
N GLU A 67 16.89 15.33 19.69
CA GLU A 67 16.61 14.78 18.38
C GLU A 67 17.84 14.09 17.76
N ILE A 68 17.58 13.29 16.72
CA ILE A 68 18.63 12.70 15.89
C ILE A 68 18.95 13.70 14.78
N LEU A 69 20.20 14.19 14.76
CA LEU A 69 20.64 15.07 13.69
C LEU A 69 20.72 14.32 12.36
N GLN A 70 20.01 14.83 11.35
CA GLN A 70 20.03 14.33 9.98
C GLN A 70 20.20 15.51 9.03
N SER A 71 21.11 15.40 8.06
CA SER A 71 21.30 16.46 7.06
C SER A 71 20.10 16.56 6.12
N PRO A 72 19.80 17.73 5.51
CA PRO A 72 18.75 17.84 4.49
C PRO A 72 18.98 16.89 3.30
N GLU A 73 20.24 16.69 2.91
CA GLU A 73 20.66 15.77 1.84
C GLU A 73 20.26 14.31 2.18
N ASP A 74 20.52 13.88 3.42
CA ASP A 74 20.15 12.54 3.88
C ASP A 74 18.64 12.38 4.09
N ARG A 75 17.96 13.41 4.60
CA ARG A 75 16.51 13.41 4.79
C ARG A 75 15.78 13.25 3.45
N LYS A 76 16.28 13.90 2.40
CA LYS A 76 15.69 13.86 1.05
C LYS A 76 15.71 12.45 0.45
N LYS A 77 16.62 11.57 0.88
CA LYS A 77 16.65 10.16 0.45
C LYS A 77 15.41 9.37 0.86
N LEU A 78 14.63 9.88 1.82
CA LEU A 78 13.38 9.26 2.25
C LEU A 78 12.17 9.69 1.40
N ASP A 79 12.26 10.79 0.66
CA ASP A 79 11.15 11.31 -0.13
C ASP A 79 10.75 10.33 -1.24
N GLY A 80 9.44 10.12 -1.38
CA GLY A 80 8.84 9.09 -2.22
C GLY A 80 8.71 7.70 -1.57
N LEU A 81 9.29 7.49 -0.39
CA LEU A 81 9.25 6.21 0.33
C LEU A 81 8.30 6.24 1.54
N TYR A 82 8.38 7.29 2.36
CA TYR A 82 7.58 7.37 3.60
C TYR A 82 6.13 7.83 3.36
N GLU A 83 5.82 8.32 2.17
CA GLU A 83 4.50 8.78 1.74
C GLU A 83 3.54 7.62 1.42
N CYS A 84 4.03 6.36 1.44
CA CYS A 84 3.20 5.18 1.25
C CYS A 84 2.08 5.12 2.30
N ILE A 85 0.84 5.07 1.83
CA ILE A 85 -0.37 5.02 2.68
C ILE A 85 -0.86 3.59 2.97
N LEU A 86 -0.07 2.58 2.61
CA LEU A 86 -0.40 1.15 2.82
C LEU A 86 -1.78 0.74 2.26
N CYS A 87 -2.17 1.27 1.10
CA CYS A 87 -3.47 0.97 0.47
C CYS A 87 -3.52 -0.37 -0.29
N ALA A 88 -2.40 -1.09 -0.36
CA ALA A 88 -2.20 -2.36 -1.07
C ALA A 88 -2.43 -2.36 -2.59
N CYS A 89 -2.85 -1.25 -3.22
CA CYS A 89 -3.13 -1.18 -4.66
C CYS A 89 -1.98 -1.71 -5.54
N CYS A 90 -0.72 -1.43 -5.15
CA CYS A 90 0.48 -1.88 -5.86
C CYS A 90 0.66 -3.40 -5.77
N SER A 91 0.65 -3.96 -4.56
CA SER A 91 0.83 -5.40 -4.34
C SER A 91 -0.30 -6.20 -4.97
N THR A 92 -1.55 -5.73 -4.84
CA THR A 92 -2.71 -6.38 -5.45
C THR A 92 -2.75 -6.18 -6.96
N ALA A 93 -1.96 -5.30 -7.57
CA ALA A 93 -1.81 -5.23 -9.03
C ALA A 93 -0.68 -6.13 -9.57
N CYS A 94 0.12 -6.75 -8.68
CA CYS A 94 1.33 -7.47 -9.05
C CYS A 94 1.09 -8.99 -9.18
N PRO A 95 1.24 -9.59 -10.38
CA PRO A 95 1.08 -11.03 -10.56
C PRO A 95 1.97 -11.88 -9.66
N SER A 96 3.22 -11.48 -9.44
CA SER A 96 4.14 -12.20 -8.55
C SER A 96 3.60 -12.30 -7.12
N TYR A 97 2.90 -11.25 -6.66
CA TYR A 97 2.25 -11.23 -5.36
C TYR A 97 1.01 -12.12 -5.34
N TRP A 98 0.23 -12.16 -6.42
CA TRP A 98 -0.96 -13.03 -6.51
C TRP A 98 -0.62 -14.51 -6.31
N TRP A 99 0.50 -14.95 -6.87
CA TRP A 99 0.90 -16.35 -6.83
C TRP A 99 1.63 -16.74 -5.54
N ASN A 100 2.23 -15.78 -4.83
CA ASN A 100 3.14 -16.07 -3.71
C ASN A 100 3.02 -15.03 -2.57
N GLN A 101 1.81 -14.61 -2.23
CA GLN A 101 1.56 -13.52 -1.26
C GLN A 101 2.11 -13.77 0.16
N ASP A 102 2.41 -15.01 0.50
CA ASP A 102 2.97 -15.46 1.78
C ASP A 102 4.51 -15.53 1.78
N VAL A 103 5.14 -15.40 0.61
CA VAL A 103 6.60 -15.49 0.42
C VAL A 103 7.16 -14.21 -0.21
N TYR A 104 6.58 -13.77 -1.32
CA TYR A 104 7.00 -12.55 -2.02
C TYR A 104 6.54 -11.31 -1.24
N LEU A 105 7.46 -10.37 -0.99
CA LEU A 105 7.15 -9.17 -0.20
C LEU A 105 6.12 -8.25 -0.86
N GLY A 106 6.10 -8.23 -2.20
CA GLY A 106 5.36 -7.24 -2.96
C GLY A 106 6.18 -5.99 -3.26
N PRO A 107 5.64 -5.09 -4.09
CA PRO A 107 6.10 -3.69 -4.20
C PRO A 107 5.74 -2.92 -2.93
#